data_AF-A0A0J1NE57-F1
#
_entry.id   AF-A0A0J1NE57-F1
#
_cell.length_a   1.000
_cell.length_b   1.000
_cell.length_c   1.000
_cell.angle_alpha   90.00
_cell.angle_beta   90.00
_cell.angle_gamma   90.00
#
_symmetry.space_group_name_H-M   'P 1'
#
loop_
_entity.id
_entity.type
_entity.pdbx_description
1 polymer ?
#
loop_
_entity_poly.entity_id
_entity_poly.type
_entity_poly.pdbx_seq_one_letter_code
_entity_poly.pdbx_strand_id
1 'polypeptide(L)'
;MSSVFVALARASGIPARELFGIRLGKANKLERYSKSAFGKADSAGVADVSGGQHCRAEFYLAGYGWLPCDPADVTKMRLAEKKSHQDADVQAVNTYLFGNWEMNWVGFNYGRDFELYPATEQGAMNNFGYPYAEVDGDPINFYDPKAFSYSYVATEQR
;
A
#
# COMPACT_ATOMS: atom_id res chain seq x y z
N MET A 1 -8.45 -1.03 -3.92
CA MET A 1 -8.44 -0.22 -5.16
C MET A 1 -7.35 -0.68 -6.12
N SER A 2 -6.11 -0.88 -5.65
CA SER A 2 -5.00 -1.36 -6.47
C SER A 2 -5.29 -2.69 -7.19
N SER A 3 -5.88 -3.68 -6.49
CA SER A 3 -6.21 -4.97 -7.12
C SER A 3 -7.26 -4.86 -8.23
N VAL A 4 -8.26 -3.96 -8.07
CA VAL A 4 -9.29 -3.71 -9.09
C VAL A 4 -8.68 -3.05 -10.32
N PHE A 5 -7.77 -2.08 -10.11
CA PHE A 5 -7.01 -1.47 -11.20
C PHE A 5 -6.19 -2.49 -11.98
N VAL A 6 -5.46 -3.37 -11.27
CA VAL A 6 -4.65 -4.43 -11.90
C VAL A 6 -5.53 -5.40 -12.68
N ALA A 7 -6.67 -5.81 -12.14
CA ALA A 7 -7.60 -6.70 -12.83
C ALA A 7 -8.14 -6.06 -14.12
N LEU A 8 -8.57 -4.79 -14.06
CA LEU A 8 -9.07 -4.06 -15.22
C LEU A 8 -7.98 -3.85 -16.28
N ALA A 9 -6.78 -3.44 -15.88
CA ALA A 9 -5.65 -3.27 -16.79
C ALA A 9 -5.32 -4.58 -17.53
N ARG A 10 -5.24 -5.70 -16.80
CA ARG A 10 -5.02 -7.02 -17.38
C ARG A 10 -6.15 -7.44 -18.33
N ALA A 11 -7.41 -7.17 -17.96
CA ALA A 11 -8.55 -7.43 -18.84
C ALA A 11 -8.51 -6.61 -20.13
N SER A 12 -7.88 -5.44 -20.11
CA SER A 12 -7.61 -4.61 -21.29
C SER A 12 -6.30 -4.96 -22.02
N GLY A 13 -5.65 -6.08 -21.68
CA GLY A 13 -4.40 -6.51 -22.31
C GLY A 13 -3.16 -5.75 -21.88
N ILE A 14 -3.24 -4.94 -20.82
CA ILE A 14 -2.10 -4.21 -20.26
C ILE A 14 -1.49 -5.05 -19.14
N PRO A 15 -0.20 -5.44 -19.23
CA PRO A 15 0.45 -6.11 -18.12
C PRO A 15 0.46 -5.20 -16.89
N ALA A 16 -0.05 -5.69 -15.78
CA ALA A 16 -0.10 -4.94 -14.53
C ALA A 16 0.21 -5.87 -13.35
N ARG A 17 0.74 -5.30 -12.27
CA ARG A 17 1.02 -6.03 -11.02
C ARG A 17 0.69 -5.17 -9.81
N GLU A 18 0.36 -5.82 -8.71
CA GLU A 18 0.20 -5.17 -7.42
C GLU A 18 1.44 -5.44 -6.57
N LEU A 19 1.89 -4.45 -5.83
CA LEU A 19 3.00 -4.54 -4.90
C LEU A 19 2.48 -4.33 -3.48
N PHE A 20 3.00 -5.11 -2.56
CA PHE A 20 2.70 -5.05 -1.14
C PHE A 20 3.91 -4.52 -0.39
N GLY A 21 3.67 -3.63 0.57
CA GLY A 21 4.74 -3.04 1.36
C GLY A 21 4.22 -2.22 2.52
N ILE A 22 5.12 -1.43 3.12
CA ILE A 22 4.82 -0.60 4.28
C ILE A 22 5.33 0.84 4.05
N ARG A 23 4.57 1.82 4.52
CA ARG A 23 5.01 3.22 4.55
C ARG A 23 6.07 3.40 5.62
N LEU A 24 7.01 4.32 5.39
CA LEU A 24 8.16 4.57 6.26
C LEU A 24 8.14 5.95 6.92
N GLY A 25 7.24 6.84 6.54
CA GLY A 25 7.17 8.14 7.19
C GLY A 25 6.39 9.18 6.42
N LYS A 26 6.87 10.42 6.49
CA LYS A 26 6.20 11.59 5.96
C LYS A 26 6.14 11.60 4.42
N ALA A 27 4.98 11.90 3.87
CA ALA A 27 4.75 12.05 2.43
C ALA A 27 5.04 13.47 1.94
N ASN A 28 6.30 13.82 1.68
CA ASN A 28 6.70 15.20 1.41
C ASN A 28 6.00 15.86 0.21
N LYS A 29 5.64 15.12 -0.84
CA LYS A 29 4.98 15.70 -2.03
C LYS A 29 3.46 15.79 -1.85
N LEU A 30 2.88 14.85 -1.11
CA LEU A 30 1.43 14.73 -0.98
C LEU A 30 0.85 15.26 0.34
N GLU A 31 1.68 15.60 1.33
CA GLU A 31 1.22 16.06 2.65
C GLU A 31 0.32 17.30 2.60
N ARG A 32 0.49 18.15 1.56
CA ARG A 32 -0.32 19.34 1.35
C ARG A 32 -1.79 19.02 1.09
N TYR A 33 -2.09 17.81 0.60
CA TYR A 33 -3.44 17.36 0.30
C TYR A 33 -4.08 16.62 1.48
N SER A 34 -3.27 15.95 2.31
CA SER A 34 -3.70 15.28 3.54
C SER A 34 -2.51 15.00 4.44
N LYS A 35 -2.62 15.39 5.72
CA LYS A 35 -1.59 15.12 6.73
C LYS A 35 -1.55 13.66 7.19
N SER A 36 -2.58 12.86 6.87
CA SER A 36 -2.76 11.52 7.43
C SER A 36 -2.91 10.41 6.38
N ALA A 37 -3.40 10.72 5.18
CA ALA A 37 -3.69 9.70 4.18
C ALA A 37 -2.42 9.00 3.67
N PHE A 38 -1.34 9.76 3.45
CA PHE A 38 -0.19 9.30 2.69
C PHE A 38 1.00 8.82 3.54
N GLY A 39 0.91 8.92 4.86
CA GLY A 39 2.02 8.66 5.79
C GLY A 39 2.45 9.93 6.53
N LYS A 40 2.91 9.75 7.77
CA LYS A 40 3.27 10.81 8.69
C LYS A 40 4.53 10.43 9.47
N ALA A 41 5.25 11.43 9.95
CA ALA A 41 6.31 11.29 10.93
C ALA A 41 6.22 12.48 11.90
N ASP A 42 6.78 12.34 13.09
CA ASP A 42 6.93 13.45 14.03
C ASP A 42 8.05 14.42 13.60
N SER A 43 8.27 15.48 14.37
CA SER A 43 9.29 16.49 14.09
C SER A 43 10.73 15.95 14.20
N ALA A 44 10.93 14.80 14.83
CA ALA A 44 12.22 14.12 14.93
C ALA A 44 12.45 13.12 13.77
N GLY A 45 11.50 12.99 12.84
CA GLY A 45 11.59 12.04 11.72
C GLY A 45 11.26 10.60 12.11
N VAL A 46 10.58 10.39 13.25
CA VAL A 46 10.14 9.08 13.72
C VAL A 46 8.67 8.86 13.34
N ALA A 47 8.37 7.70 12.78
CA ALA A 47 7.03 7.31 12.37
C ALA A 47 6.63 5.96 13.00
N ASP A 48 5.52 5.93 13.71
CA ASP A 48 4.79 4.68 13.98
C ASP A 48 4.10 4.24 12.69
N VAL A 49 4.59 3.13 12.14
CA VAL A 49 4.14 2.56 10.87
C VAL A 49 3.48 1.20 11.07
N SER A 50 3.05 0.88 12.29
CA SER A 50 2.38 -0.38 12.62
C SER A 50 1.14 -0.62 11.75
N GLY A 51 0.37 0.43 11.46
CA GLY A 51 -0.76 0.42 10.51
C GLY A 51 -0.41 0.92 9.10
N GLY A 52 0.87 0.91 8.74
CA GLY A 52 1.41 1.52 7.52
C GLY A 52 1.37 0.64 6.28
N GLN A 53 0.83 -0.59 6.36
CA GLN A 53 0.76 -1.51 5.24
C GLN A 53 -0.07 -0.90 4.11
N HIS A 54 0.43 -1.03 2.89
CA HIS A 54 -0.20 -0.43 1.73
C HIS A 54 0.06 -1.26 0.48
N CYS A 55 -0.93 -1.30 -0.41
CA CYS A 55 -0.82 -1.93 -1.71
C CYS A 55 -0.77 -0.86 -2.80
N ARG A 56 0.18 -0.99 -3.71
CA ARG A 56 0.36 -0.12 -4.88
C ARG A 56 0.29 -0.91 -6.16
N ALA A 57 0.07 -0.25 -7.28
CA ALA A 57 0.02 -0.92 -8.57
C ALA A 57 1.13 -0.41 -9.49
N GLU A 58 1.57 -1.27 -10.41
CA GLU A 58 2.31 -0.86 -11.59
C GLU A 58 1.61 -1.42 -12.83
N PHE A 59 1.77 -0.71 -13.94
CA PHE A 59 1.34 -1.18 -15.26
C PHE A 59 2.49 -0.99 -16.25
N TYR A 60 2.58 -1.88 -17.22
CA TYR A 60 3.65 -1.87 -18.20
C TYR A 60 3.23 -1.06 -19.43
N LEU A 61 4.05 -0.07 -19.78
CA LEU A 61 3.90 0.68 -21.02
C LEU A 61 5.10 0.39 -21.93
N ALA A 62 4.81 -0.10 -23.14
CA ALA A 62 5.85 -0.37 -24.13
C ALA A 62 6.70 0.89 -24.39
N GLY A 63 8.03 0.74 -24.32
CA GLY A 63 8.99 1.85 -24.45
C GLY A 63 9.32 2.58 -23.15
N TYR A 64 8.55 2.41 -22.07
CA TYR A 64 8.79 3.05 -20.77
C TYR A 64 9.08 2.05 -19.64
N GLY A 65 8.56 0.81 -19.75
CA GLY A 65 8.69 -0.20 -18.72
C GLY A 65 7.54 -0.20 -17.72
N TRP A 66 7.82 -0.59 -16.48
CA TRP A 66 6.84 -0.57 -15.39
C TRP A 66 6.65 0.85 -14.87
N LEU A 67 5.42 1.36 -14.97
CA LEU A 67 5.02 2.66 -14.47
C LEU A 67 4.16 2.53 -13.21
N PRO A 68 4.42 3.35 -12.18
CA PRO A 68 3.69 3.29 -10.93
C PRO A 68 2.28 3.90 -11.05
N CYS A 69 1.34 3.35 -10.30
CA CYS A 69 -0.01 3.88 -10.11
C CYS A 69 -0.46 3.65 -8.65
N ASP A 70 -1.14 4.61 -8.03
CA ASP A 70 -1.68 4.43 -6.67
C ASP A 70 -3.14 4.92 -6.52
N PRO A 71 -4.11 4.17 -7.07
CA PRO A 71 -5.53 4.51 -6.95
C PRO A 71 -6.07 4.30 -5.52
N ALA A 72 -5.34 3.55 -4.69
CA ALA A 72 -5.67 3.36 -3.28
C ALA A 72 -5.44 4.66 -2.50
N ASP A 73 -4.34 5.37 -2.72
CA ASP A 73 -4.07 6.64 -2.07
C ASP A 73 -5.02 7.76 -2.49
N VAL A 74 -5.46 7.78 -3.75
CA VAL A 74 -6.53 8.69 -4.20
C VAL A 74 -7.79 8.48 -3.39
N THR A 75 -8.20 7.22 -3.21
CA THR A 75 -9.42 6.87 -2.48
C THR A 75 -9.27 7.11 -0.98
N LYS A 76 -8.11 6.78 -0.41
CA LYS A 76 -7.82 7.00 1.00
C LYS A 76 -7.84 8.48 1.34
N MET A 77 -7.20 9.33 0.52
CA MET A 77 -7.25 10.78 0.70
C MET A 77 -8.68 11.32 0.61
N ARG A 78 -9.43 10.91 -0.43
CA ARG A 78 -10.82 11.33 -0.60
C ARG A 78 -11.67 11.03 0.65
N LEU A 79 -11.53 9.84 1.22
CA LEU A 79 -12.28 9.42 2.41
C LEU A 79 -11.79 10.14 3.68
N ALA A 80 -10.47 10.25 3.87
CA ALA A 80 -9.88 10.90 5.05
C ALA A 80 -10.25 12.39 5.12
N GLU A 81 -10.22 13.08 3.98
CA GLU A 81 -10.51 14.52 3.87
C GLU A 81 -11.99 14.81 3.56
N LYS A 82 -12.84 13.77 3.47
CA LYS A 82 -14.28 13.87 3.15
C LYS A 82 -14.58 14.65 1.86
N LYS A 83 -13.73 14.47 0.85
CA LYS A 83 -13.84 15.15 -0.45
C LYS A 83 -14.71 14.36 -1.42
N SER A 84 -15.32 15.05 -2.37
CA SER A 84 -16.00 14.40 -3.49
C SER A 84 -14.98 13.89 -4.52
N HIS A 85 -15.39 13.04 -5.46
CA HIS A 85 -14.50 12.63 -6.55
C HIS A 85 -14.10 13.81 -7.44
N GLN A 86 -14.98 14.80 -7.62
CA GLN A 86 -14.75 15.95 -8.50
C GLN A 86 -14.00 17.09 -7.82
N ASP A 87 -13.59 16.92 -6.57
CA ASP A 87 -12.77 17.89 -5.85
C ASP A 87 -11.43 18.11 -6.57
N ALA A 88 -11.00 19.36 -6.68
CA ALA A 88 -9.78 19.74 -7.42
C ALA A 88 -8.52 19.07 -6.85
N ASP A 89 -8.44 18.90 -5.52
CA ASP A 89 -7.31 18.22 -4.89
C ASP A 89 -7.34 16.72 -5.17
N VAL A 90 -8.53 16.12 -5.21
CA VAL A 90 -8.69 14.69 -5.55
C VAL A 90 -8.26 14.46 -6.99
N GLN A 91 -8.64 15.33 -7.92
CA GLN A 91 -8.22 15.26 -9.32
C GLN A 91 -6.70 15.49 -9.48
N ALA A 92 -6.13 16.43 -8.72
CA ALA A 92 -4.68 16.69 -8.73
C ALA A 92 -3.88 15.48 -8.21
N VAL A 93 -4.32 14.88 -7.10
CA VAL A 93 -3.70 13.66 -6.55
C VAL A 93 -3.86 12.48 -7.49
N ASN A 94 -5.04 12.30 -8.10
CA ASN A 94 -5.29 11.25 -9.09
C ASN A 94 -4.36 11.37 -10.31
N THR A 95 -4.21 12.59 -10.83
CA THR A 95 -3.30 12.87 -11.95
C THR A 95 -1.85 12.59 -11.58
N TYR A 96 -1.43 13.02 -10.39
CA TYR A 96 -0.05 12.80 -9.93
C TYR A 96 0.25 11.30 -9.74
N LEU A 97 -0.64 10.58 -9.05
CA LEU A 97 -0.46 9.17 -8.71
C LEU A 97 -0.66 8.22 -9.88
N PHE A 98 -1.05 8.70 -11.07
CA PHE A 98 -1.03 7.92 -12.30
C PHE A 98 0.30 8.16 -13.04
N GLY A 99 1.33 7.39 -12.68
CA GLY A 99 2.70 7.57 -13.15
C GLY A 99 3.69 7.94 -12.06
N ASN A 100 3.25 8.12 -10.80
CA ASN A 100 4.12 8.34 -9.65
C ASN A 100 3.66 7.56 -8.42
N TRP A 101 4.60 7.35 -7.51
CA TRP A 101 4.35 7.00 -6.12
C TRP A 101 4.94 8.06 -5.19
N GLU A 102 4.36 8.22 -4.01
CA GLU A 102 5.10 8.86 -2.93
C GLU A 102 6.18 7.89 -2.44
N MET A 103 7.44 8.32 -2.44
CA MET A 103 8.58 7.42 -2.23
C MET A 103 8.86 7.14 -0.74
N ASN A 104 7.91 7.44 0.14
CA ASN A 104 7.96 7.21 1.59
C ASN A 104 7.56 5.78 1.97
N TRP A 105 8.04 4.76 1.25
CA TRP A 105 7.64 3.37 1.46
C TRP A 105 8.73 2.38 1.08
N VAL A 106 8.59 1.13 1.53
CA VAL A 106 9.37 -0.02 1.07
C VAL A 106 8.43 -1.11 0.57
N GLY A 107 8.71 -1.60 -0.64
CA GLY A 107 8.02 -2.76 -1.21
C GLY A 107 8.65 -4.05 -0.72
N PHE A 108 7.82 -5.02 -0.36
CA PHE A 108 8.26 -6.35 0.06
C PHE A 108 8.23 -7.33 -1.12
N ASN A 109 7.11 -7.39 -1.83
CA ASN A 109 6.89 -8.33 -2.94
C ASN A 109 5.73 -7.88 -3.83
N TYR A 110 5.51 -8.59 -4.93
CA TYR A 110 4.35 -8.46 -5.83
C TYR A 110 3.63 -9.79 -6.05
N GLY A 111 3.89 -10.77 -5.18
CA GLY A 111 3.37 -12.12 -5.32
C GLY A 111 1.90 -12.21 -4.91
N ARG A 112 1.24 -13.23 -5.43
CA ARG A 112 -0.10 -13.66 -5.04
C ARG A 112 -0.05 -15.16 -4.81
N ASP A 113 -0.95 -15.65 -3.96
CA ASP A 113 -1.11 -17.08 -3.69
C ASP A 113 0.19 -17.74 -3.21
N PHE A 114 0.81 -17.14 -2.18
CA PHE A 114 2.05 -17.60 -1.55
C PHE A 114 1.87 -18.94 -0.83
N GLU A 115 2.71 -19.91 -1.21
CA GLU A 115 2.93 -21.11 -0.42
C GLU A 115 4.14 -20.87 0.49
N LEU A 116 3.91 -20.78 1.80
CA LEU A 116 5.01 -20.67 2.76
C LEU A 116 5.59 -22.06 3.07
N TYR A 117 6.82 -22.06 3.56
CA TYR A 117 7.42 -23.23 4.20
C TYR A 117 7.84 -22.87 5.63
N PRO A 118 7.32 -23.55 6.66
CA PRO A 118 6.31 -24.61 6.59
C PRO A 118 4.97 -24.14 6.01
N ALA A 119 4.21 -25.09 5.43
CA ALA A 119 2.91 -24.80 4.83
C ALA A 119 1.95 -24.23 5.88
N THR A 120 1.18 -23.22 5.48
CA THR A 120 0.18 -22.58 6.33
C THR A 120 -1.10 -23.41 6.39
N GLU A 121 -1.77 -23.40 7.54
CA GLU A 121 -3.04 -24.13 7.76
C GLU A 121 -4.18 -23.55 6.92
N GLN A 122 -4.16 -22.24 6.64
CA GLN A 122 -5.11 -21.60 5.72
C GLN A 122 -4.84 -21.89 4.22
N GLY A 123 -3.83 -22.71 3.90
CA GLY A 123 -3.38 -22.93 2.52
C GLY A 123 -2.71 -21.68 1.92
N ALA A 124 -2.61 -21.63 0.59
CA ALA A 124 -1.89 -20.56 -0.09
C ALA A 124 -2.43 -19.15 0.27
N MET A 125 -1.53 -18.26 0.68
CA MET A 125 -1.90 -16.92 1.12
C MET A 125 -2.05 -15.99 -0.07
N ASN A 126 -3.24 -15.41 -0.25
CA ASN A 126 -3.53 -14.49 -1.35
C ASN A 126 -2.51 -13.33 -1.45
N ASN A 127 -2.05 -12.77 -0.33
CA ASN A 127 -0.97 -11.79 -0.30
C ASN A 127 -0.13 -11.93 0.97
N PHE A 128 1.10 -11.41 0.93
CA PHE A 128 1.98 -11.37 2.09
C PHE A 128 2.53 -9.96 2.32
N GLY A 129 1.61 -9.05 2.68
CA GLY A 129 1.93 -7.65 3.06
C GLY A 129 1.75 -7.34 4.54
N TYR A 130 1.05 -8.21 5.28
CA TYR A 130 0.82 -8.12 6.71
C TYR A 130 1.62 -9.21 7.44
N PRO A 131 1.92 -9.03 8.74
CA PRO A 131 2.44 -10.11 9.55
C PRO A 131 1.53 -11.33 9.49
N TYR A 132 2.12 -12.52 9.52
CA TYR A 132 1.40 -13.78 9.56
C TYR A 132 1.84 -14.60 10.77
N ALA A 133 0.88 -15.22 11.46
CA ALA A 133 1.14 -16.10 12.59
C ALA A 133 0.04 -17.15 12.72
N GLU A 134 0.41 -18.30 13.25
CA GLU A 134 -0.49 -19.40 13.64
C GLU A 134 -0.16 -19.79 15.09
N VAL A 135 -1.18 -20.14 15.87
CA VAL A 135 -1.01 -20.70 17.23
C VAL A 135 -1.77 -22.03 17.25
N ASP A 136 -1.07 -23.12 17.56
CA ASP A 136 -1.65 -24.47 17.61
C ASP A 136 -2.39 -24.88 16.33
N GLY A 137 -1.95 -24.38 15.17
CA GLY A 137 -2.57 -24.63 13.86
C GLY A 137 -3.73 -23.69 13.52
N ASP A 138 -4.07 -22.73 14.39
CA ASP A 138 -5.08 -21.72 14.12
C ASP A 138 -4.42 -20.42 13.59
N PRO A 139 -4.69 -20.01 12.34
CA PRO A 139 -4.23 -18.73 11.81
C PRO A 139 -4.83 -17.56 12.58
N ILE A 140 -3.97 -16.65 13.04
CA ILE A 140 -4.40 -15.45 13.75
C ILE A 140 -4.86 -14.41 12.73
N ASN A 141 -6.00 -13.75 13.00
CA ASN A 141 -6.51 -12.69 12.15
C ASN A 141 -5.58 -11.46 12.15
N PHE A 142 -4.77 -11.33 11.11
CA PHE A 142 -3.86 -10.21 10.89
C PHE A 142 -4.52 -8.89 10.48
N TYR A 143 -5.85 -8.88 10.32
CA TYR A 143 -6.64 -7.65 10.22
C TYR A 143 -7.21 -7.18 11.56
N ASP A 144 -7.04 -7.95 12.65
CA ASP A 144 -7.39 -7.54 14.01
C ASP A 144 -6.13 -7.23 14.83
N PRO A 145 -5.58 -6.00 14.73
CA PRO A 145 -4.35 -5.64 15.43
C PRO A 145 -4.48 -5.62 16.95
N LYS A 146 -5.71 -5.66 17.50
CA LYS A 146 -5.91 -5.77 18.96
C LYS A 146 -5.64 -7.18 19.45
N ALA A 147 -6.02 -8.19 18.66
CA ALA A 147 -5.76 -9.60 18.95
C ALA A 147 -4.35 -10.02 18.51
N PHE A 148 -3.89 -9.53 17.36
CA PHE A 148 -2.54 -9.77 16.85
C PHE A 148 -1.72 -8.49 16.90
N SER A 149 -1.14 -8.20 18.06
CA SER A 149 -0.37 -6.97 18.27
C SER A 149 1.03 -7.07 17.68
N TYR A 150 1.40 -6.10 16.86
CA TYR A 150 2.76 -5.91 16.36
C TYR A 150 3.07 -4.42 16.28
N SER A 151 4.37 -4.08 16.34
CA SER A 151 4.82 -2.69 16.25
C SER A 151 5.92 -2.53 15.21
N TYR A 152 5.78 -1.52 14.37
CA TYR A 152 6.80 -1.08 13.44
C TYR A 152 7.10 0.39 13.66
N VAL A 153 8.38 0.72 13.79
CA VAL A 153 8.86 2.09 13.84
C VAL A 153 9.83 2.31 12.70
N ALA A 154 9.66 3.41 11.98
CA ALA A 154 10.59 3.87 10.98
C ALA A 154 11.19 5.21 11.42
N THR A 155 12.50 5.35 11.24
CA THR A 155 13.24 6.57 11.59
C THR A 155 14.05 7.03 10.40
N GLU A 156 13.83 8.28 9.99
CA GLU A 156 14.65 8.92 8.97
C GLU A 156 16.08 9.13 9.53
N GLN A 157 17.07 8.55 8.87
CA GLN A 157 18.49 8.75 9.18
C GLN A 157 19.01 9.94 8.37
N ARG A 158 19.73 10.87 9.03
CA ARG A 158 20.37 12.03 8.40
C ARG A 158 21.86 11.86 8.29
#